data_AF-A0A093P5U5-F1
#
_entry.id   AF-A0A093P5U5-F1
#
_cell.length_a   1.000
_cell.length_b   1.000
_cell.length_c   1.000
_cell.angle_alpha   90.00
_cell.angle_beta   90.00
_cell.angle_gamma   90.00
#
_symmetry.space_group_name_H-M   'P 1'
#
loop_
_entity.id
_entity.type
_entity.pdbx_description
1 polymer ?
#
loop_
_entity_poly.entity_id
_entity_poly.type
_entity_poly.pdbx_seq_one_letter_code
_entity_poly.pdbx_strand_id
1 'polypeptide(L)'
;PDLKDIDPTVLKHCHAAAATCILEAGKQKADISAISTCLEDCKLDKERIEQFCTEYQVFKELVTVVSFSIGRSPLHITDVSWRLEYQIK
;
A
#
# COMPACT_ATOMS: atom_id res chain seq x y z
N PRO A 1 -0.46 10.00 -18.36
CA PRO A 1 -1.82 10.16 -18.93
C PRO A 1 -2.54 8.82 -19.16
N ASP A 2 -1.98 7.76 -18.59
CA ASP A 2 -2.17 6.38 -19.02
C ASP A 2 -3.18 5.62 -18.13
N LEU A 3 -3.71 6.29 -17.11
CA LEU A 3 -4.67 5.74 -16.15
C LEU A 3 -6.06 6.42 -16.26
N LYS A 4 -6.25 7.34 -17.22
CA LYS A 4 -7.49 8.13 -17.34
C LYS A 4 -8.71 7.30 -17.73
N ASP A 5 -8.49 6.21 -18.46
CA ASP A 5 -9.54 5.33 -18.96
C ASP A 5 -9.86 4.16 -18.01
N ILE A 6 -9.13 4.06 -16.89
CA ILE A 6 -9.34 3.02 -15.88
C ILE A 6 -10.36 3.52 -14.88
N ASP A 7 -11.30 2.65 -14.49
CA ASP A 7 -12.27 2.94 -13.44
C ASP A 7 -11.56 3.44 -12.15
N PRO A 8 -11.92 4.63 -11.63
CA PRO A 8 -11.28 5.21 -10.45
C PRO A 8 -11.35 4.33 -9.20
N THR A 9 -12.40 3.51 -9.07
CA THR A 9 -12.59 2.57 -7.96
C THR A 9 -11.59 1.43 -8.07
N VAL A 10 -11.42 0.88 -9.27
CA VAL A 10 -10.42 -0.17 -9.54
C VAL A 10 -9.02 0.36 -9.25
N LEU A 11 -8.70 1.58 -9.70
CA LEU A 11 -7.39 2.19 -9.44
C LEU A 11 -7.13 2.35 -7.93
N LYS A 12 -8.13 2.81 -7.17
CA LYS A 12 -8.04 2.93 -5.71
C LYS A 12 -7.82 1.57 -5.03
N HIS A 13 -8.55 0.54 -5.45
CA HIS A 13 -8.39 -0.81 -4.92
C HIS A 13 -7.02 -1.39 -5.22
N CYS A 14 -6.51 -1.23 -6.44
CA CYS A 14 -5.17 -1.65 -6.82
C CYS A 14 -4.11 -0.95 -5.99
N HIS A 15 -4.23 0.37 -5.82
CA HIS A 15 -3.29 1.13 -4.99
C HIS A 15 -3.32 0.67 -3.54
N ALA A 16 -4.52 0.49 -2.96
CA ALA A 16 -4.67 -0.01 -1.59
C ALA A 16 -4.07 -1.41 -1.44
N ALA A 17 -4.35 -2.33 -2.35
CA ALA A 17 -3.80 -3.69 -2.32
C ALA A 17 -2.27 -3.69 -2.41
N ALA A 18 -1.69 -2.89 -3.31
CA ALA A 18 -0.24 -2.77 -3.44
C ALA A 18 0.40 -2.19 -2.17
N ALA A 19 -0.16 -1.11 -1.62
CA ALA A 19 0.31 -0.50 -0.39
C ALA A 19 0.24 -1.48 0.80
N THR A 20 -0.87 -2.21 0.94
CA THR A 20 -1.03 -3.24 1.97
C THR A 20 -0.02 -4.37 1.81
N CYS A 21 0.21 -4.85 0.58
CA CYS A 21 1.21 -5.88 0.30
C CYS A 21 2.62 -5.44 0.74
N ILE A 22 3.03 -4.22 0.38
CA ILE A 22 4.33 -3.64 0.77
C ILE A 22 4.46 -3.54 2.29
N LEU A 23 3.42 -3.03 2.96
CA LEU A 23 3.43 -2.86 4.42
C LEU A 23 3.48 -4.19 5.16
N GLU A 24 2.68 -5.19 4.75
CA GLU A 24 2.70 -6.50 5.40
C GLU A 24 4.00 -7.26 5.12
N ALA A 25 4.56 -7.14 3.92
CA ALA A 25 5.88 -7.68 3.60
C ALA A 25 6.96 -7.08 4.51
N GLY A 26 6.93 -5.77 4.74
CA GLY A 26 7.83 -5.07 5.65
C GLY A 26 7.66 -5.50 7.10
N LYS A 27 6.41 -5.56 7.57
CA LYS A 27 6.05 -5.98 8.94
C LYS A 27 6.49 -7.40 9.26
N GLN A 28 6.29 -8.34 8.34
CA GLN A 28 6.69 -9.75 8.50
C GLN A 28 8.17 -9.98 8.21
N LYS A 29 8.90 -8.94 7.78
CA LYS A 29 10.29 -9.05 7.28
C LYS A 29 10.41 -10.13 6.19
N ALA A 30 9.39 -10.23 5.34
CA ALA A 30 9.31 -11.21 4.27
C ALA A 30 10.51 -11.05 3.33
N ASP A 31 11.11 -12.18 2.97
CA ASP A 31 12.14 -12.24 1.95
C ASP A 31 11.51 -12.26 0.54
N ILE A 32 12.34 -12.07 -0.48
CA ILE A 32 11.87 -11.99 -1.86
C ILE A 32 11.14 -13.28 -2.26
N SER A 33 11.58 -14.47 -1.81
CA SER A 33 10.92 -15.72 -2.20
C SER A 33 9.50 -15.81 -1.66
N ALA A 34 9.27 -15.43 -0.40
CA ALA A 34 7.94 -15.40 0.20
C ALA A 34 7.01 -14.39 -0.49
N ILE A 35 7.54 -13.22 -0.88
CA ILE A 35 6.79 -12.21 -1.63
C ILE A 35 6.45 -12.73 -3.03
N SER A 36 7.42 -13.32 -3.74
CA SER A 36 7.21 -13.88 -5.07
C SER A 36 6.15 -14.98 -5.05
N THR A 37 6.21 -15.94 -4.11
CA THR A 37 5.18 -16.98 -3.97
C THR A 37 3.79 -16.39 -3.72
N CYS A 38 3.67 -15.38 -2.86
CA CYS A 38 2.40 -14.70 -2.60
C CYS A 38 1.83 -14.02 -3.88
N LEU A 39 2.69 -13.36 -4.67
CA LEU A 39 2.27 -12.72 -5.92
C LEU A 39 1.96 -13.72 -7.03
N GLU A 40 2.65 -14.87 -7.05
CA GLU A 40 2.33 -16.00 -7.94
C GLU A 40 0.95 -16.58 -7.62
N ASP A 41 0.60 -16.74 -6.35
CA ASP A 41 -0.74 -17.16 -5.91
C ASP A 41 -1.83 -16.15 -6.33
N CYS A 42 -1.48 -14.86 -6.42
CA CYS A 42 -2.32 -13.80 -6.98
C CYS A 42 -2.42 -13.83 -8.52
N LYS A 43 -1.81 -14.80 -9.20
CA LYS A 43 -1.78 -14.96 -10.67
C LYS A 43 -1.14 -13.79 -11.41
N LEU A 44 -0.18 -13.10 -10.79
CA LEU A 44 0.64 -12.12 -11.47
C LEU A 44 1.66 -12.81 -12.38
N ASP A 45 1.98 -12.17 -13.49
CA ASP A 45 3.02 -12.66 -14.38
C ASP A 45 4.42 -12.45 -13.79
N LYS A 46 5.37 -13.26 -14.24
CA LYS A 46 6.74 -13.27 -13.72
C LYS A 46 7.47 -11.94 -13.91
N GLU A 47 7.19 -11.23 -15.01
CA GLU A 47 7.81 -9.93 -15.30
C GLU A 47 7.39 -8.89 -14.25
N ARG A 48 6.09 -8.80 -13.94
CA ARG A 48 5.58 -7.90 -12.90
C ARG A 48 6.07 -8.26 -11.52
N ILE A 49 6.18 -9.56 -11.21
CA ILE A 49 6.70 -10.02 -9.92
C ILE A 49 8.17 -9.62 -9.77
N GLU A 50 8.98 -9.84 -10.81
CA GLU A 50 10.39 -9.46 -10.80
C GLU A 50 10.57 -7.95 -10.66
N GLN A 51 9.76 -7.15 -11.38
CA GLN A 51 9.77 -5.70 -11.25
C GLN A 51 9.42 -5.27 -9.83
N PHE A 52 8.36 -5.84 -9.25
CA PHE A 52 7.93 -5.53 -7.88
C PHE A 52 9.02 -5.90 -6.86
N CYS A 53 9.59 -7.10 -6.96
CA CYS A 53 10.63 -7.57 -6.06
C CYS A 53 11.90 -6.72 -6.14
N THR A 54 12.27 -6.27 -7.35
CA THR A 54 13.42 -5.40 -7.57
C THR A 54 13.23 -4.05 -6.90
N GLU A 55 12.07 -3.40 -7.10
CA GLU A 55 11.78 -2.12 -6.43
C GLU A 55 11.66 -2.29 -4.92
N TYR A 56 10.96 -3.32 -4.46
CA TYR A 56 10.81 -3.60 -3.04
C TYR A 56 12.17 -3.77 -2.34
N GLN A 57 13.11 -4.47 -2.97
CA GLN A 57 14.45 -4.67 -2.42
C GLN A 57 15.22 -3.35 -2.25
N VAL A 58 15.07 -2.41 -3.19
CA VAL A 58 15.68 -1.07 -3.10
C VAL A 58 15.10 -0.29 -1.92
N PHE A 59 13.80 -0.40 -1.67
CA PHE A 59 13.10 0.36 -0.63
C PHE A 59 12.92 -0.40 0.70
N LYS A 60 13.45 -1.61 0.82
CA LYS A 60 13.21 -2.52 1.97
C LYS A 60 13.51 -1.88 3.33
N GLU A 61 14.64 -1.18 3.43
CA GLU A 61 15.03 -0.48 4.68
C GLU A 61 14.05 0.64 5.02
N LEU A 62 13.64 1.42 4.03
CA LEU A 62 12.66 2.50 4.21
C LEU A 62 11.30 1.95 4.68
N VAL A 63 10.81 0.89 4.04
CA VAL A 63 9.56 0.23 4.41
C VAL A 63 9.62 -0.29 5.85
N THR A 64 10.75 -0.84 6.27
CA THR A 64 10.96 -1.33 7.64
C THR A 64 10.91 -0.18 8.66
N VAL A 65 11.59 0.93 8.37
CA VAL A 65 11.59 2.13 9.24
C VAL A 65 10.19 2.74 9.37
N VAL A 66 9.46 2.87 8.25
CA VAL A 66 8.09 3.39 8.25
C VAL A 66 7.15 2.44 8.99
N SER A 67 7.30 1.12 8.81
CA SER A 67 6.49 0.12 9.52
C SER A 67 6.69 0.15 11.04
N PHE A 68 7.89 0.50 11.50
CA PHE A 68 8.18 0.63 12.93
C PHE A 68 7.52 1.86 13.57
N SER A 69 7.28 2.92 12.81
CA SER A 69 6.60 4.13 13.30
C SER A 69 5.07 3.99 13.27
N ILE A 70 4.54 3.17 12.36
CA ILE A 70 3.11 2.82 12.30
C ILE A 70 2.70 2.07 13.58
N GLY A 71 1.81 2.67 14.37
CA GLY A 71 1.32 2.12 15.64
C GLY A 71 2.02 2.63 16.90
N ARG A 72 3.12 3.40 16.77
CA ARG A 72 3.78 4.08 17.91
C ARG A 72 3.31 5.51 18.13
N SER A 73 2.70 6.12 17.12
CA SER A 73 2.06 7.42 17.20
C SER A 73 0.54 7.26 17.17
N PRO A 74 -0.23 8.06 17.92
CA PRO A 74 -1.68 8.13 17.75
C PRO A 74 -2.02 8.38 16.28
N LEU A 75 -3.08 7.75 15.76
CA LEU A 75 -3.64 8.08 14.45
C LEU A 75 -3.85 9.59 14.40
N HIS A 76 -2.99 10.30 13.68
CA HIS A 76 -3.17 11.73 13.45
C HIS A 76 -4.31 11.84 12.42
N ILE A 77 -5.54 11.89 12.91
CA ILE A 77 -6.72 12.02 12.04
C ILE A 77 -6.65 13.40 11.38
N THR A 78 -6.18 13.46 10.13
CA THR A 78 -6.09 14.70 9.35
C THR A 78 -7.34 14.99 8.52
N ASP A 79 -8.29 14.05 8.46
CA ASP A 79 -9.49 14.15 7.61
C ASP A 79 -10.77 14.12 8.46
N VAL A 80 -10.95 15.14 9.30
CA VAL A 80 -12.27 15.45 9.86
C VAL A 80 -12.71 16.79 9.31
N SER A 81 -13.52 16.76 8.25
CA SER A 81 -14.28 17.91 7.81
C SER A 81 -15.50 18.08 8.71
N TRP A 82 -15.34 18.72 9.87
CA TRP A 82 -16.48 19.09 10.72
C TRP A 82 -17.32 20.14 9.97
N ARG A 83 -18.45 19.75 9.38
CA ARG A 83 -19.47 20.71 8.94
C ARG A 83 -20.32 21.07 10.15
N LEU A 84 -20.13 22.28 10.70
CA LEU A 84 -21.12 22.86 11.61
C LEU A 84 -22.36 23.26 10.79
N GLU A 85 -23.40 22.44 10.83
CA GLU A 85 -24.73 22.85 10.39
C GLU A 85 -25.37 23.70 11.49
N TYR A 86 -25.16 25.01 11.43
CA TYR A 86 -25.94 25.96 12.22
C TYR A 86 -27.37 26.03 11.66
N GLN A 87 -28.34 25.47 12.39
CA GLN A 87 -29.74 25.84 12.25
C GLN A 87 -30.02 26.97 13.23
N ILE A 88 -30.03 28.22 12.75
CA ILE A 88 -30.60 29.34 13.51
C ILE A 88 -32.12 29.24 13.34
N LYS A 89 -32.83 29.01 14.45
CA LYS A 89 -34.29 29.08 14.51
C LYS A 89 -34.76 30.50 14.74
#